data_AF-A0A3L8R9X7-F1
#
_entry.id   AF-A0A3L8R9X7-F1
#
_cell.length_a   1.000
_cell.length_b   1.000
_cell.length_c   1.000
_cell.angle_alpha   90.00
_cell.angle_beta   90.00
_cell.angle_gamma   90.00
#
_symmetry.space_group_name_H-M   'P 1'
#
loop_
_entity.id
_entity.type
_entity.pdbx_description
1 polymer ?
#
loop_
_entity_poly.entity_id
_entity_poly.type
_entity_poly.pdbx_seq_one_letter_code
_entity_poly.pdbx_strand_id
1 'polypeptide(L)'
;MNEMNDELQENARETELELREQLDMATARVREAEKRVEAAQETVADYQQTIKKYRELTAHLQAIEMELRQMEVQQANRHVSLLTSFMPDSFLRHGGDHDCVLVLLLIPRLICKAELISKQAQERFELSESCAERAGLRGAPGEQLSFAAGLVYSLSLLQATLHKYEQ
;
A
#
# COMPACT_ATOMS: atom_id res chain seq x y z
N MET A 1 3.91 -49.91 61.15
CA MET A 1 4.06 -48.43 61.08
C MET A 1 5.40 -48.04 60.48
N ASN A 2 6.53 -48.68 60.82
CA ASN A 2 7.84 -48.35 60.22
C ASN A 2 7.93 -48.71 58.73
N GLU A 3 7.49 -49.90 58.30
CA GLU A 3 7.51 -50.27 56.86
C GLU A 3 6.74 -49.30 55.97
N MET A 4 5.53 -48.89 56.37
CA MET A 4 4.74 -47.95 55.59
C MET A 4 5.37 -46.55 55.53
N ASN A 5 6.12 -46.18 56.57
CA ASN A 5 6.87 -44.92 56.61
C ASN A 5 8.13 -45.00 55.72
N ASP A 6 8.78 -46.16 55.67
CA ASP A 6 9.92 -46.43 54.79
C ASP A 6 9.49 -46.44 53.31
N GLU A 7 8.38 -47.10 52.96
CA GLU A 7 7.80 -47.10 51.61
C GLU A 7 7.40 -45.70 51.14
N LEU A 8 6.80 -44.89 52.02
CA LEU A 8 6.47 -43.50 51.71
C LEU A 8 7.72 -42.65 51.46
N GLN A 9 8.79 -42.91 52.21
CA GLN A 9 10.05 -42.19 52.08
C GLN A 9 10.83 -42.60 50.82
N GLU A 10 10.70 -43.86 50.40
CA GLU A 10 11.25 -44.38 49.15
C GLU A 10 10.49 -43.81 47.94
N ASN A 11 9.15 -43.84 47.94
CA ASN A 11 8.32 -43.20 46.92
C ASN A 11 8.59 -41.69 46.80
N ALA A 12 8.79 -40.99 47.92
CA ALA A 12 9.13 -39.57 47.92
C ALA A 12 10.50 -39.29 47.28
N ARG A 13 11.49 -40.17 47.49
CA ARG A 13 12.80 -40.06 46.83
C ARG A 13 12.72 -40.37 45.34
N GLU A 14 11.94 -41.38 44.96
CA GLU A 14 11.76 -41.77 43.55
C GLU A 14 11.06 -40.64 42.76
N THR A 15 9.99 -40.07 43.31
CA THR A 15 9.31 -38.90 42.71
C THR A 15 10.19 -37.66 42.65
N GLU A 16 11.05 -37.40 43.65
CA GLU A 16 12.04 -36.32 43.59
C GLU A 16 13.03 -36.53 42.44
N LEU A 17 13.52 -37.76 42.27
CA LEU A 17 14.44 -38.12 41.19
C LEU A 17 13.78 -37.93 39.82
N GLU A 18 12.56 -38.41 39.64
CA GLU A 18 11.78 -38.24 38.40
C GLU A 18 11.56 -36.76 38.06
N LEU A 19 11.21 -35.93 39.04
CA LEU A 19 11.02 -34.49 38.83
C LEU A 19 12.33 -33.78 38.44
N ARG A 20 13.47 -34.21 39.00
CA ARG A 20 14.79 -33.70 38.59
C ARG A 20 15.13 -34.08 37.16
N GLU A 21 14.88 -35.33 36.77
CA GLU A 21 15.07 -35.78 35.39
C GLU A 21 14.17 -35.00 34.42
N GLN A 22 12.90 -34.78 34.77
CA GLN A 22 11.98 -33.95 33.97
C GLN A 22 12.46 -32.50 33.85
N LEU A 23 13.00 -31.92 34.93
CA LEU A 23 13.56 -30.57 34.92
C LEU A 23 14.80 -30.47 34.01
N ASP A 24 15.69 -31.46 34.06
CA ASP A 24 16.87 -31.52 33.20
C ASP A 24 16.47 -31.66 31.73
N MET A 25 15.50 -32.52 31.44
CA MET A 25 14.93 -32.67 30.09
C MET A 25 14.24 -31.38 29.61
N ALA A 26 13.47 -30.71 30.45
CA ALA A 26 12.83 -29.43 30.13
C ALA A 26 13.88 -28.34 29.87
N THR A 27 14.93 -28.28 30.68
CA THR A 27 16.04 -27.32 30.53
C THR A 27 16.80 -27.56 29.22
N ALA A 28 17.03 -28.82 28.85
CA ALA A 28 17.63 -29.17 27.56
C ALA A 28 16.74 -28.73 26.37
N ARG A 29 15.43 -28.95 26.47
CA ARG A 29 14.45 -28.51 25.46
C ARG A 29 14.42 -26.99 25.31
N VAL A 30 14.46 -26.25 26.42
CA VAL A 30 14.51 -24.77 26.41
C VAL A 30 15.78 -24.30 25.68
N ARG A 31 16.95 -24.83 26.03
CA ARG A 31 18.21 -24.47 25.35
C ARG A 31 18.21 -24.79 23.86
N GLU A 32 17.61 -25.92 23.46
CA GLU A 32 17.49 -26.27 22.04
C GLU A 32 16.54 -25.31 21.32
N ALA A 33 15.41 -24.97 21.93
CA ALA A 33 14.46 -24.00 21.38
C ALA A 33 15.10 -22.60 21.24
N GLU A 34 15.87 -22.15 22.23
CA GLU A 34 16.63 -20.89 22.17
C GLU A 34 17.59 -20.87 20.97
N LYS A 35 18.37 -21.93 20.77
CA LYS A 35 19.26 -22.04 19.59
C LYS A 35 18.50 -22.00 18.26
N ARG A 36 17.33 -22.64 18.20
CA ARG A 36 16.47 -22.60 16.99
C ARG A 36 15.93 -21.19 16.74
N VAL A 37 15.57 -20.46 17.80
CA VAL A 37 15.13 -19.07 17.72
C VAL A 37 16.26 -18.17 17.24
N GLU A 38 17.47 -18.32 17.79
CA GLU A 38 18.65 -17.55 17.35
C GLU A 38 18.95 -17.77 15.86
N ALA A 39 19.00 -19.03 15.41
CA ALA A 39 19.23 -19.34 13.99
C ALA A 39 18.12 -18.78 13.07
N ALA A 40 16.86 -18.82 13.52
CA ALA A 40 15.75 -18.23 12.78
C ALA A 40 15.85 -16.69 12.73
N GLN A 41 16.29 -16.04 13.81
CA GLN A 41 16.50 -14.59 13.86
C GLN A 41 17.60 -14.14 12.90
N GLU A 42 18.72 -14.87 12.83
CA GLU A 42 19.78 -14.60 11.85
C GLU A 42 19.24 -14.69 10.42
N THR A 43 18.50 -15.76 10.11
CA THR A 43 17.87 -15.95 8.79
C THR A 43 16.88 -14.81 8.45
N VAL A 44 16.08 -14.37 9.43
CA VAL A 44 15.15 -13.24 9.26
C VAL A 44 15.92 -11.94 9.01
N ALA A 45 17.04 -11.70 9.68
CA ALA A 45 17.87 -10.52 9.48
C ALA A 45 18.44 -10.47 8.05
N ASP A 46 18.92 -11.60 7.52
CA ASP A 46 19.40 -11.71 6.14
C ASP A 46 18.29 -11.42 5.12
N TYR A 47 17.08 -11.95 5.35
CA TYR A 47 15.93 -11.65 4.51
C TYR A 47 15.53 -10.18 4.58
N GLN A 48 15.53 -9.57 5.76
CA GLN A 48 15.23 -8.15 5.92
C GLN A 48 16.24 -7.27 5.16
N GLN A 49 17.53 -7.61 5.22
CA GLN A 49 18.56 -6.90 4.45
C GLN A 49 18.33 -7.05 2.94
N THR A 50 17.98 -8.25 2.50
CA THR A 50 17.66 -8.53 1.09
C THR A 50 16.45 -7.73 0.63
N ILE A 51 15.35 -7.73 1.40
CA ILE A 51 14.15 -6.93 1.14
C ILE A 51 14.48 -5.45 1.03
N LYS A 52 15.35 -4.93 1.92
CA LYS A 52 15.78 -3.52 1.86
C LYS A 52 16.48 -3.20 0.55
N LYS A 53 17.45 -4.04 0.12
CA LYS A 53 18.14 -3.87 -1.16
C LYS A 53 17.17 -3.89 -2.35
N TYR A 54 16.18 -4.79 -2.34
CA TYR A 54 15.16 -4.81 -3.39
C TYR A 54 14.29 -3.56 -3.39
N ARG A 55 13.87 -3.04 -2.23
CA ARG A 55 13.11 -1.78 -2.14
C ARG A 55 13.89 -0.60 -2.70
N GLU A 56 15.18 -0.49 -2.37
CA GLU A 56 16.08 0.54 -2.90
C GLU A 56 16.22 0.41 -4.43
N LEU A 57 16.42 -0.80 -4.93
CA LEU A 57 16.50 -1.06 -6.36
C LEU A 57 15.20 -0.70 -7.09
N THR A 58 14.05 -1.13 -6.57
CA THR A 58 12.74 -0.81 -7.16
C THR A 58 12.50 0.70 -7.19
N ALA A 59 12.84 1.43 -6.10
CA ALA A 59 12.73 2.89 -6.08
C ALA A 59 13.65 3.55 -7.12
N HIS A 60 14.87 3.04 -7.29
CA HIS A 60 15.80 3.55 -8.30
C HIS A 60 15.29 3.30 -9.73
N LEU A 61 14.76 2.11 -10.00
CA LEU A 61 14.17 1.79 -11.30
C LEU A 61 12.93 2.66 -11.60
N GLN A 62 12.07 2.90 -10.60
CA GLN A 62 10.93 3.81 -10.74
C GLN A 62 11.38 5.24 -11.04
N ALA A 63 12.46 5.72 -10.42
CA ALA A 63 13.02 7.04 -10.72
C ALA A 63 13.50 7.14 -12.17
N ILE A 64 14.22 6.13 -12.66
CA ILE A 64 14.68 6.07 -14.07
C ILE A 64 13.47 6.05 -15.03
N GLU A 65 12.44 5.26 -14.73
CA GLU A 65 11.22 5.21 -15.53
C GLU A 65 10.52 6.57 -15.60
N MET A 66 10.46 7.29 -14.48
CA MET A 66 9.91 8.65 -14.44
C MET A 66 10.72 9.63 -15.29
N GLU A 67 12.05 9.57 -15.26
CA GLU A 67 12.92 10.41 -16.10
C GLU A 67 12.74 10.13 -17.60
N LEU A 68 12.68 8.85 -17.98
CA LEU A 68 12.42 8.46 -19.37
C LEU A 68 11.06 8.97 -19.84
N ARG A 69 10.02 8.80 -19.03
CA ARG A 69 8.67 9.30 -19.36
C ARG A 69 8.62 10.82 -19.45
N GLN A 70 9.39 11.53 -18.62
CA GLN A 70 9.53 12.99 -18.71
C GLN A 70 10.19 13.40 -20.04
N MET A 71 11.25 12.70 -20.46
CA MET A 71 11.91 12.94 -21.75
C MET A 71 10.95 12.69 -22.92
N GLU A 72 10.17 11.60 -22.91
CA GLU A 72 9.18 11.30 -23.95
C GLU A 72 8.12 12.39 -24.07
N VAL A 73 7.60 12.90 -22.94
CA VAL A 73 6.64 14.01 -22.92
C VAL A 73 7.27 15.29 -23.48
N GLN A 74 8.52 15.60 -23.11
CA GLN A 74 9.23 16.76 -23.66
C GLN A 74 9.42 16.65 -25.18
N GLN A 75 9.79 15.48 -25.69
CA GLN A 75 9.94 15.23 -27.11
C GLN A 75 8.61 15.36 -27.86
N ALA A 76 7.53 14.77 -27.32
CA ALA A 76 6.19 14.88 -27.89
C ALA A 76 5.73 16.35 -27.95
N ASN A 77 5.92 17.11 -26.87
CA ASN A 77 5.60 18.55 -26.83
C ASN A 77 6.41 19.34 -27.86
N ARG A 78 7.70 19.03 -28.02
CA ARG A 78 8.54 19.68 -29.04
C ARG A 78 8.07 19.34 -30.45
N HIS A 79 7.71 18.09 -30.70
CA HIS A 79 7.17 17.65 -31.99
C HIS A 79 5.86 18.36 -32.32
N VAL A 80 4.91 18.43 -31.38
CA VAL A 80 3.64 19.17 -31.56
C VAL A 80 3.92 20.66 -31.81
N SER A 81 4.85 21.28 -31.09
CA SER A 81 5.24 22.68 -31.31
C SER A 81 5.79 22.92 -32.72
N LEU A 82 6.64 22.03 -33.22
CA LEU A 82 7.16 22.11 -34.58
C LEU A 82 6.04 21.94 -35.61
N LEU A 83 5.17 20.94 -35.46
CA LEU A 83 4.02 20.75 -36.36
C LEU A 83 3.07 21.94 -36.35
N THR A 84 2.81 22.50 -35.17
CA THR A 84 1.95 23.68 -35.00
C THR A 84 2.51 24.89 -35.75
N SER A 85 3.84 25.00 -35.88
CA SER A 85 4.48 26.09 -36.65
C SER A 85 4.24 26.04 -38.16
N PHE A 86 3.81 24.89 -38.69
CA PHE A 86 3.42 24.73 -40.09
C PHE A 86 1.90 24.97 -40.31
N MET A 87 1.12 25.19 -39.25
CA MET A 87 -0.32 25.42 -39.36
C MET A 87 -0.61 26.90 -39.70
N PRO A 88 -1.65 27.19 -40.51
CA PRO A 88 -1.99 28.55 -40.89
C PRO A 88 -2.59 29.36 -39.74
N ASP A 89 -2.50 30.69 -39.80
CA ASP A 89 -3.07 31.59 -38.78
C ASP A 89 -4.59 31.40 -38.59
N SER A 90 -5.31 30.96 -39.63
CA SER A 90 -6.74 30.66 -39.54
C SER A 90 -7.07 29.51 -38.58
N PHE A 91 -6.13 28.58 -38.41
CA PHE A 91 -6.22 27.45 -37.48
C PHE A 91 -5.92 27.91 -36.03
N LEU A 92 -4.94 28.81 -35.87
CA LEU A 92 -4.39 29.23 -34.57
C LEU A 92 -5.12 30.42 -33.92
N ARG A 93 -5.86 31.22 -34.69
CA ARG A 93 -6.65 32.34 -34.15
C ARG A 93 -7.69 31.83 -33.15
N HIS A 94 -8.07 32.69 -32.21
CA HIS A 94 -9.13 32.38 -31.24
C HIS A 94 -10.45 32.02 -31.95
N GLY A 95 -11.10 30.96 -31.47
CA GLY A 95 -12.27 30.35 -32.12
C GLY A 95 -11.94 29.58 -33.41
N GLY A 96 -10.65 29.39 -33.73
CA GLY A 96 -10.19 28.50 -34.79
C GLY A 96 -10.15 27.04 -34.35
N ASP A 97 -9.77 26.17 -35.28
CA ASP A 97 -9.77 24.71 -35.06
C ASP A 97 -8.82 24.27 -33.94
N HIS A 98 -7.77 25.04 -33.63
CA HIS A 98 -6.89 24.76 -32.50
C HIS A 98 -7.65 24.73 -31.17
N ASP A 99 -8.57 25.68 -30.95
CA ASP A 99 -9.40 25.73 -29.74
C ASP A 99 -10.32 24.50 -29.67
N CYS A 100 -10.87 24.06 -30.81
CA CYS A 100 -11.66 22.83 -30.89
C CYS A 100 -10.83 21.59 -30.50
N VAL A 101 -9.58 21.47 -30.97
CA VAL A 101 -8.66 20.39 -30.58
C VAL A 101 -8.39 20.43 -29.07
N LEU A 102 -8.17 21.61 -28.49
CA LEU A 102 -7.97 21.74 -27.04
C LEU A 102 -9.19 21.29 -26.23
N VAL A 103 -10.40 21.58 -26.70
CA VAL A 103 -11.66 21.12 -26.08
C VAL A 103 -11.82 19.61 -26.20
N LEU A 104 -11.52 19.02 -27.37
CA LEU A 104 -11.53 17.57 -27.56
C LEU A 104 -10.54 16.87 -26.60
N LEU A 105 -9.36 17.46 -26.40
CA LEU A 105 -8.38 16.95 -25.42
C LEU A 105 -8.77 17.25 -23.97
N LEU A 106 -9.63 18.23 -23.70
CA LEU A 106 -10.02 18.61 -22.35
C LEU A 106 -10.85 17.51 -21.66
N ILE A 107 -11.78 16.90 -22.38
CA ILE A 107 -12.67 15.85 -21.86
C ILE A 107 -11.88 14.66 -21.27
N PRO A 108 -11.00 13.96 -22.02
CA PRO A 108 -10.23 12.85 -21.48
C PRO A 108 -9.26 13.30 -20.37
N ARG A 109 -8.72 14.52 -20.43
CA ARG A 109 -7.89 15.09 -19.35
C ARG A 109 -8.68 15.27 -18.06
N LEU A 110 -9.92 15.75 -18.14
CA LEU A 110 -10.78 15.92 -16.97
C LEU A 110 -11.23 14.58 -16.39
N ILE A 111 -11.58 13.60 -17.24
CA ILE A 111 -11.90 12.24 -16.81
C ILE A 111 -10.74 11.64 -16.01
N CYS A 112 -9.53 11.67 -16.59
CA CYS A 112 -8.33 11.14 -15.96
C CYS A 112 -8.00 11.85 -14.64
N LYS A 113 -8.08 13.20 -14.60
CA LYS A 113 -7.85 13.98 -13.37
C LYS A 113 -8.89 13.66 -12.29
N ALA A 114 -10.17 13.56 -12.65
CA ALA A 114 -11.23 13.20 -11.71
C ALA A 114 -11.02 11.78 -11.15
N GLU A 115 -10.57 10.83 -11.98
CA GLU A 115 -10.25 9.47 -11.55
C GLU A 115 -9.10 9.46 -10.54
N LEU A 116 -8.01 10.17 -10.86
CA LEU A 116 -6.84 10.25 -10.00
C LEU A 116 -7.18 10.86 -8.63
N ILE A 117 -7.94 11.96 -8.61
CA ILE A 117 -8.38 12.60 -7.37
C ILE A 117 -9.32 11.66 -6.60
N SER A 118 -10.23 10.97 -7.28
CA SER A 118 -11.16 10.03 -6.66
C SER A 118 -10.43 8.86 -5.98
N LYS A 119 -9.50 8.21 -6.70
CA LYS A 119 -8.64 7.15 -6.14
C LYS A 119 -7.84 7.65 -4.94
N GLN A 120 -7.21 8.82 -5.06
CA GLN A 120 -6.45 9.41 -3.97
C GLN A 120 -7.32 9.71 -2.75
N ALA A 121 -8.54 10.20 -2.94
CA ALA A 121 -9.49 10.45 -1.86
C ALA A 121 -9.95 9.14 -1.20
N GLN A 122 -10.24 8.10 -1.98
CA GLN A 122 -10.60 6.78 -1.45
C GLN A 122 -9.49 6.17 -0.60
N GLU A 123 -8.23 6.25 -1.04
CA GLU A 123 -7.08 5.78 -0.28
C GLU A 123 -6.84 6.61 0.99
N ARG A 124 -6.93 7.94 0.91
CA ARG A 124 -6.64 8.84 2.04
C ARG A 124 -7.65 8.73 3.18
N PHE A 125 -8.90 8.49 2.85
CA PHE A 125 -9.99 8.40 3.82
C PHE A 125 -10.42 6.95 4.10
N GLU A 126 -9.77 5.98 3.45
CA GLU A 126 -10.09 4.55 3.54
C GLU A 126 -11.58 4.31 3.30
N LEU A 127 -12.13 4.90 2.23
CA LEU A 127 -13.52 4.77 1.84
C LEU A 127 -13.77 3.37 1.25
N SER A 128 -13.76 2.36 2.11
CA SER A 128 -14.13 0.98 1.80
C SER A 128 -15.43 0.61 2.52
N GLU A 129 -16.11 -0.45 2.08
CA GLU A 129 -17.45 -0.87 2.52
C GLU A 129 -17.57 -1.06 4.06
N SER A 130 -16.47 -1.23 4.80
CA SER A 130 -16.45 -1.26 6.27
C SER A 130 -16.39 0.15 6.91
N CYS A 131 -17.28 1.06 6.48
CA CYS A 131 -17.53 2.29 7.24
C CYS A 131 -18.45 2.04 8.46
N ALA A 132 -19.24 0.95 8.42
CA ALA A 132 -20.21 0.61 9.46
C ALA A 132 -19.58 0.14 10.79
N GLU A 133 -18.35 -0.37 10.76
CA GLU A 133 -17.67 -0.93 11.94
C GLU A 133 -16.84 0.11 12.72
N ARG A 134 -16.70 1.33 12.20
CA ARG A 134 -15.92 2.39 12.86
C ARG A 134 -16.69 2.97 14.05
N ALA A 135 -16.30 2.57 15.26
CA ALA A 135 -16.73 3.24 16.48
C ALA A 135 -16.20 4.70 16.49
N GLY A 136 -17.06 5.67 16.83
CA GLY A 136 -16.63 7.07 17.03
C GLY A 136 -16.83 8.02 15.83
N LEU A 137 -17.72 7.71 14.88
CA LEU A 137 -18.04 8.57 13.73
C LEU A 137 -18.79 9.89 14.07
N ARG A 138 -18.98 10.23 15.34
CA ARG A 138 -19.65 11.47 15.73
C ARG A 138 -18.62 12.59 15.92
N GLY A 139 -18.79 13.71 15.21
CA GLY A 139 -17.89 14.86 15.22
C GLY A 139 -16.96 14.91 14.00
N ALA A 140 -15.82 15.59 14.13
CA ALA A 140 -14.85 15.83 13.04
C ALA A 140 -14.51 14.61 12.15
N PRO A 141 -14.26 13.39 12.66
CA PRO A 141 -13.94 12.25 11.79
C PRO A 141 -15.10 11.82 10.90
N GLY A 142 -16.34 11.90 11.37
CA GLY A 142 -17.53 11.61 10.57
C GLY A 142 -17.80 12.67 9.49
N GLU A 143 -17.57 13.94 9.81
CA GLU A 143 -17.70 15.05 8.85
C GLU A 143 -16.67 14.93 7.72
N GLN A 144 -15.42 14.59 8.05
CA GLN A 144 -14.36 14.37 7.04
C GLN A 144 -14.69 13.20 6.12
N LEU A 145 -15.21 12.09 6.66
CA LEU A 145 -15.63 10.92 5.87
C LEU A 145 -16.84 11.25 4.99
N SER A 146 -17.82 11.98 5.52
CA SER A 146 -18.99 12.43 4.75
C SER A 146 -18.57 13.36 3.60
N PHE A 147 -17.67 14.31 3.86
CA PHE A 147 -17.10 15.17 2.83
C PHE A 147 -16.37 14.35 1.76
N ALA A 148 -15.50 13.42 2.16
CA ALA A 148 -14.74 12.59 1.24
C ALA A 148 -15.65 11.70 0.37
N ALA A 149 -16.69 11.10 0.95
CA ALA A 149 -17.70 10.35 0.22
C ALA A 149 -18.48 11.24 -0.76
N GLY A 150 -18.86 12.45 -0.35
CA GLY A 150 -19.52 13.44 -1.21
C GLY A 150 -18.63 13.92 -2.37
N LEU A 151 -17.33 14.11 -2.11
CA LEU A 151 -16.33 14.45 -3.13
C LEU A 151 -16.19 13.32 -4.15
N VAL A 152 -16.00 12.08 -3.69
CA VAL A 152 -15.89 10.89 -4.57
C VAL A 152 -17.14 10.74 -5.42
N TYR A 153 -18.33 10.85 -4.81
CA TYR A 153 -19.60 10.81 -5.55
C TYR A 153 -19.68 11.90 -6.63
N SER A 154 -19.34 13.15 -6.28
CA SER A 154 -19.37 14.27 -7.22
C SER A 154 -18.40 14.07 -8.38
N LEU A 155 -17.20 13.54 -8.10
CA LEU A 155 -16.21 13.21 -9.12
C LEU A 155 -16.69 12.06 -10.02
N SER A 156 -17.30 11.02 -9.46
CA SER A 156 -17.88 9.92 -10.23
C SER A 156 -19.03 10.39 -11.13
N LEU A 157 -19.88 11.31 -10.65
CA LEU A 157 -20.94 11.89 -11.46
C LEU A 157 -20.38 12.75 -12.61
N LEU A 158 -19.35 13.56 -12.32
CA LEU A 158 -18.64 14.33 -13.34
C LEU A 158 -18.04 13.40 -14.39
N GLN A 159 -17.35 12.34 -13.98
CA GLN A 159 -16.79 11.34 -14.89
C GLN A 159 -17.88 10.70 -15.75
N ALA A 160 -18.97 10.20 -15.15
CA ALA A 160 -20.08 9.59 -15.88
C ALA A 160 -20.72 10.55 -16.89
N THR A 161 -20.73 11.85 -16.59
CA THR A 161 -21.19 12.88 -17.51
C THR A 161 -20.20 13.11 -18.64
N LEU A 162 -18.90 13.24 -18.34
CA LEU A 162 -17.84 13.48 -19.32
C LEU A 162 -17.65 12.31 -20.30
N HIS A 163 -17.79 11.06 -19.85
CA HIS A 163 -17.69 9.88 -20.74
C HIS A 163 -18.78 9.85 -21.82
N LYS A 164 -19.90 10.57 -21.65
CA LYS A 164 -20.92 10.70 -22.72
C LYS A 164 -20.44 11.53 -23.90
N TYR A 165 -19.37 12.30 -23.71
CA TYR A 165 -18.78 13.19 -24.70
C TYR A 165 -17.41 12.67 -25.19
N GLU A 166 -16.96 11.53 -24.71
CA GLU A 166 -15.79 10.83 -25.23
C GLU A 166 -16.19 10.14 -26.55
N GLN A 167 -15.52 10.51 -27.65
CA GLN A 167 -15.79 9.99 -29.00
C GLN A 167 -15.04 8.68 -29.25
#